data_AF-A0A914NRU0-F1
#
_entry.id   AF-A0A914NRU0-F1
#
_cell.length_a   1.000
_cell.length_b   1.000
_cell.length_c   1.000
_cell.angle_alpha   90.00
_cell.angle_beta   90.00
_cell.angle_gamma   90.00
#
_symmetry.space_group_name_H-M   'P 1'
#
loop_
_entity.id
_entity.type
_entity.pdbx_description
1 polymer ?
#
loop_
_entity_poly.entity_id
_entity_poly.type
_entity_poly.pdbx_seq_one_letter_code
_entity_poly.pdbx_strand_id
1 'polypeptide(L)'
;MDDRDFDVDLPDEVVYFLRYFKEMIEEQSVTEILGLYEHGFTELTEKFFSEKMWPEDKIVEKVVGTDNDIFIILYKELYYRDLYTRMQRGPSLIHRYESYMNYSKLFSEILRTKEVNDKTVPNEPIALQLPNIWLWDIIDEFVYQFQAFCLYKANPSKRSAEEIEDLIELEQTQNAWNIYPVLNILYSLLTKSQINEQLKAIREG
;
A
#
# COMPACT_ATOMS: atom_id res chain seq x y z
N MET A 1 17.17 28.73 4.57
CA MET A 1 18.02 28.44 3.39
C MET A 1 18.12 26.93 3.36
N ASP A 2 17.25 26.23 2.65
CA ASP A 2 16.98 26.37 1.22
C ASP A 2 15.57 25.82 0.91
N ASP A 3 14.56 26.70 0.87
CA ASP A 3 13.26 26.39 0.25
C ASP A 3 13.48 26.38 -1.25
N ARG A 4 13.98 25.25 -1.76
CA ARG A 4 13.88 24.98 -3.19
C ARG A 4 12.41 24.73 -3.47
N ASP A 5 11.76 25.77 -4.00
CA ASP A 5 10.55 25.64 -4.82
C ASP A 5 10.89 24.65 -5.95
N PHE A 6 10.70 23.37 -5.67
CA PHE A 6 10.45 22.41 -6.72
C PHE A 6 9.11 22.85 -7.30
N ASP A 7 9.15 23.37 -8.52
CA ASP A 7 7.97 23.71 -9.31
C ASP A 7 7.23 22.40 -9.63
N VAL A 8 6.53 21.90 -8.61
CA VAL A 8 5.66 20.74 -8.66
C VAL A 8 4.28 21.30 -8.90
N ASP A 9 3.70 20.99 -10.06
CA ASP A 9 2.34 21.39 -10.44
C ASP A 9 1.30 20.63 -9.60
N LEU A 10 1.29 20.92 -8.30
CA LEU A 10 0.37 20.38 -7.30
C LEU A 10 -0.18 21.54 -6.46
N PRO A 11 -1.47 21.51 -6.09
CA PRO A 11 -2.03 22.48 -5.16
C PRO A 11 -1.28 22.48 -3.84
N ASP A 12 -1.05 23.66 -3.26
CA ASP A 12 -0.35 23.85 -1.98
C ASP A 12 -0.91 22.97 -0.86
N GLU A 13 -2.22 22.77 -0.85
CA GLU A 13 -2.94 21.94 0.13
C GLU A 13 -2.57 20.47 0.02
N VAL A 14 -2.34 19.97 -1.20
CA VAL A 14 -1.86 18.60 -1.45
C VAL A 14 -0.41 18.45 -1.02
N VAL A 15 0.43 19.45 -1.35
CA VAL A 15 1.84 19.49 -0.92
C VAL A 15 1.94 19.48 0.60
N TYR A 16 1.14 20.32 1.27
CA TYR A 16 1.06 20.36 2.73
C TYR A 16 0.62 19.03 3.31
N PHE A 17 -0.46 18.43 2.78
CA PHE A 17 -0.94 17.13 3.22
C PHE A 17 0.13 16.04 3.11
N LEU A 18 0.82 15.93 1.97
CA LEU A 18 1.85 14.91 1.77
C LEU A 18 3.00 15.06 2.78
N ARG A 19 3.45 16.30 3.04
CA ARG A 19 4.51 16.59 4.01
C ARG A 19 4.06 16.29 5.45
N TYR A 20 2.87 16.76 5.83
CA TYR A 20 2.33 16.54 7.17
C TYR A 20 2.04 15.06 7.43
N PHE A 21 1.51 14.35 6.43
CA PHE A 21 1.23 12.93 6.57
C PHE A 21 2.50 12.10 6.74
N LYS A 22 3.55 12.43 5.99
CA LYS A 22 4.89 11.86 6.18
C LYS A 22 5.40 12.11 7.61
N GLU A 23 5.35 13.34 8.08
CA GLU A 23 5.78 13.71 9.43
C GLU A 23 5.02 12.91 10.52
N MET A 24 3.69 12.79 10.40
CA MET A 24 2.89 12.02 11.36
C MET A 24 3.21 10.52 11.36
N ILE A 25 3.57 9.95 10.21
CA ILE A 25 4.05 8.57 10.10
C ILE A 25 5.41 8.38 10.78
N GLU A 26 6.33 9.34 10.60
CA GLU A 26 7.66 9.33 11.24
C GLU A 26 7.57 9.51 12.76
N GLU A 27 6.69 10.40 13.23
CA GLU A 27 6.43 10.63 14.65
C GLU A 27 5.57 9.54 15.31
N GLN A 28 5.04 8.60 14.50
CA GLN A 28 4.15 7.53 14.94
C GLN A 28 2.86 8.04 15.61
N SER A 29 2.35 9.18 15.16
CA SER A 29 1.14 9.79 15.73
C SER A 29 -0.11 9.08 15.22
N VAL A 30 -0.45 7.94 15.81
CA VAL A 30 -1.57 7.07 15.35
C VAL A 30 -2.89 7.83 15.24
N THR A 31 -3.17 8.76 16.15
CA THR A 31 -4.41 9.56 16.11
C THR A 31 -4.44 10.50 14.91
N GLU A 32 -3.34 11.19 14.61
CA GLU A 32 -3.25 12.10 13.46
C GLU A 32 -3.24 11.32 12.15
N ILE A 33 -2.49 10.20 12.09
CA ILE A 33 -2.50 9.29 10.95
C ILE A 33 -3.93 8.83 10.63
N LEU A 34 -4.73 8.47 11.65
CA LEU A 34 -6.12 8.08 11.45
C LEU A 34 -6.95 9.22 10.85
N GLY A 35 -6.84 10.43 11.37
CA GLY A 35 -7.57 11.59 10.84
C GLY A 35 -7.19 11.92 9.39
N LEU A 36 -5.90 11.82 9.05
CA LEU A 36 -5.40 12.02 7.69
C LEU A 36 -5.87 10.93 6.73
N TYR A 37 -5.93 9.69 7.19
CA TYR A 37 -6.42 8.55 6.43
C TYR A 37 -7.93 8.64 6.16
N GLU A 38 -8.76 8.83 7.19
CA GLU A 38 -10.22 8.80 7.06
C GLU A 38 -10.79 10.05 6.39
N HIS A 39 -10.22 11.22 6.69
CA HIS A 39 -10.77 12.51 6.27
C HIS A 39 -9.87 13.26 5.30
N GLY A 40 -8.58 13.44 5.63
CA GLY A 40 -7.67 14.26 4.82
C GLY A 40 -7.52 13.76 3.39
N PHE A 41 -7.28 12.46 3.21
CA PHE A 41 -7.13 11.85 1.90
C PHE A 41 -8.44 11.91 1.10
N THR A 42 -9.58 11.64 1.73
CA THR A 42 -10.90 11.67 1.11
C THR A 42 -11.29 13.09 0.65
N GLU A 43 -11.08 14.10 1.50
CA GLU A 43 -11.39 15.50 1.19
C GLU A 43 -10.59 16.01 0.00
N LEU A 44 -9.27 15.76 -0.02
CA LEU A 44 -8.41 16.17 -1.13
C LEU A 44 -8.69 15.40 -2.41
N THR A 45 -9.04 14.12 -2.28
CA THR A 45 -9.51 13.28 -3.38
C THR A 45 -10.71 13.92 -4.08
N GLU A 46 -11.73 14.30 -3.32
CA GLU A 46 -12.94 14.93 -3.87
C GLU A 46 -12.66 16.32 -4.46
N LYS A 47 -11.80 17.10 -3.80
CA LYS A 47 -11.49 18.49 -4.19
C LYS A 47 -10.61 18.61 -5.43
N PHE A 48 -9.57 17.77 -5.58
CA PHE A 48 -8.55 17.95 -6.62
C PHE A 48 -8.38 16.76 -7.56
N PHE A 49 -8.84 15.57 -7.17
CA PHE A 49 -8.58 14.31 -7.87
C PHE A 49 -9.89 13.56 -8.17
N SER A 50 -10.99 14.28 -8.37
CA SER A 50 -12.28 13.67 -8.73
C SER A 50 -12.27 13.11 -10.15
N GLU A 51 -11.63 13.81 -11.09
CA GLU A 51 -11.53 13.44 -12.51
C GLU A 51 -10.14 12.95 -12.96
N LYS A 52 -9.14 13.03 -12.08
CA LYS A 52 -7.76 12.61 -12.36
C LYS A 52 -7.19 11.81 -11.21
N MET A 53 -6.17 11.00 -11.50
CA MET A 53 -5.46 10.24 -10.47
C MET A 53 -4.61 11.17 -9.58
N TRP A 54 -4.36 10.71 -8.35
CA TRP A 54 -3.31 11.25 -7.50
C TRP A 54 -1.94 11.22 -8.20
N PRO A 55 -0.98 12.08 -7.81
CA PRO A 55 0.35 12.14 -8.43
C PRO A 55 1.12 10.82 -8.38
N GLU A 56 1.97 10.57 -9.37
CA GLU A 56 2.88 9.41 -9.32
C GLU A 56 3.92 9.54 -8.20
N ASP A 57 4.48 8.41 -7.76
CA ASP A 57 5.47 8.34 -6.69
C ASP A 57 6.67 9.26 -6.91
N LYS A 58 7.19 9.35 -8.14
CA LYS A 58 8.29 10.27 -8.50
C LYS A 58 7.96 11.76 -8.27
N ILE A 59 6.69 12.15 -8.35
CA ILE A 59 6.25 13.51 -8.05
C ILE A 59 6.18 13.71 -6.54
N VAL A 60 5.63 12.72 -5.83
CA VAL A 60 5.54 12.74 -4.37
C VAL A 60 6.94 12.77 -3.74
N GLU A 61 7.91 12.01 -4.24
CA GLU A 61 9.31 12.02 -3.79
C GLU A 61 9.96 13.41 -3.89
N LYS A 62 9.59 14.24 -4.87
CA LYS A 62 10.07 15.63 -4.95
C LYS A 62 9.50 16.51 -3.83
N VAL A 63 8.33 16.16 -3.32
CA VAL A 63 7.64 16.89 -2.24
C VAL A 63 8.15 16.48 -0.86
N VAL A 64 8.36 15.18 -0.65
CA VAL A 64 8.64 14.60 0.69
C VAL A 64 10.11 14.19 0.90
N GLY A 65 10.91 14.10 -0.17
CA GLY A 65 12.29 13.61 -0.18
C GLY A 65 12.40 12.15 -0.66
N THR A 66 13.58 11.76 -1.14
CA THR A 66 13.85 10.41 -1.71
C THR A 66 14.21 9.35 -0.66
N ASP A 67 14.36 9.74 0.61
CA ASP A 67 14.77 8.89 1.74
C ASP A 67 13.58 8.35 2.55
N ASN A 68 12.38 8.32 1.97
CA ASN A 68 11.11 8.12 2.67
C ASN A 68 10.35 6.88 2.17
N ASP A 69 11.06 5.78 1.99
CA ASP A 69 10.54 4.55 1.38
C ASP A 69 9.23 4.06 2.03
N ILE A 70 9.16 4.05 3.37
CA ILE A 70 7.96 3.57 4.07
C ILE A 70 6.73 4.45 3.79
N PHE A 71 6.91 5.78 3.76
CA PHE A 71 5.85 6.70 3.42
C PHE A 71 5.41 6.49 1.96
N ILE A 72 6.35 6.35 1.03
CA ILE A 72 6.02 6.10 -0.38
C ILE A 72 5.25 4.79 -0.56
N ILE A 73 5.62 3.73 0.18
CA ILE A 73 4.90 2.46 0.15
C ILE A 73 3.44 2.63 0.63
N LEU A 74 3.23 3.34 1.74
CA LEU A 74 1.89 3.61 2.30
C LEU A 74 1.07 4.54 1.40
N TYR A 75 1.71 5.54 0.82
CA TYR A 75 1.09 6.42 -0.17
C TYR A 75 0.61 5.63 -1.39
N LYS A 76 1.46 4.76 -1.94
CA LYS A 76 1.12 3.92 -3.09
C LYS A 76 0.00 2.93 -2.77
N GLU A 77 -0.09 2.48 -1.52
CA GLU A 77 -1.21 1.65 -1.06
C GLU A 77 -2.54 2.40 -1.22
N LEU A 78 -2.64 3.64 -0.73
CA LEU A 78 -3.82 4.50 -0.91
C LEU A 78 -4.09 4.80 -2.39
N TYR A 79 -3.04 5.11 -3.15
CA TYR A 79 -3.13 5.37 -4.60
C TYR A 79 -3.77 4.19 -5.35
N TYR A 80 -3.29 2.96 -5.11
CA TYR A 80 -3.84 1.79 -5.80
C TYR A 80 -5.25 1.44 -5.31
N ARG A 81 -5.53 1.55 -4.01
CA ARG A 81 -6.89 1.36 -3.48
C ARG A 81 -7.90 2.29 -4.16
N ASP A 82 -7.53 3.55 -4.29
CA ASP A 82 -8.33 4.56 -4.98
C ASP A 82 -8.50 4.23 -6.48
N LEU A 83 -7.42 3.81 -7.14
CA LEU A 83 -7.43 3.36 -8.54
C LEU A 83 -8.41 2.20 -8.76
N TYR A 84 -8.38 1.19 -7.88
CA TYR A 84 -9.30 0.04 -7.94
C TYR A 84 -10.76 0.46 -7.74
N THR A 85 -11.02 1.46 -6.89
CA THR A 85 -12.37 1.97 -6.62
C THR A 85 -12.95 2.72 -7.82
N ARG A 86 -12.15 3.49 -8.55
CA ARG A 86 -12.64 4.34 -9.65
C ARG A 86 -12.80 3.62 -10.98
N MET A 87 -11.95 2.64 -11.27
CA MET A 87 -11.94 2.03 -12.60
C MET A 87 -13.07 1.01 -12.74
N GLN A 88 -14.17 1.38 -13.42
CA GLN A 88 -15.31 0.50 -13.68
C GLN A 88 -14.95 -0.83 -14.38
N ARG A 89 -13.90 -0.84 -15.20
CA ARG A 89 -13.38 -2.05 -15.88
C ARG A 89 -12.23 -2.72 -15.12
N GLY A 90 -11.92 -2.21 -13.94
CA GLY A 90 -10.76 -2.55 -13.12
C GLY A 90 -9.45 -1.97 -13.69
N PRO A 91 -8.35 -2.11 -12.92
CA PRO A 91 -7.01 -1.69 -13.34
C PRO A 91 -6.51 -2.45 -14.57
N SER A 92 -5.59 -1.81 -15.30
CA SER A 92 -4.73 -2.44 -16.31
C SER A 92 -3.81 -3.49 -15.69
N LEU A 93 -3.21 -4.34 -16.53
CA LEU A 93 -2.31 -5.38 -16.06
C LEU A 93 -1.07 -4.81 -15.36
N ILE A 94 -0.51 -3.71 -15.87
CA ILE A 94 0.64 -3.04 -15.26
C ILE A 94 0.32 -2.52 -13.86
N HIS A 95 -0.82 -1.86 -13.65
CA HIS A 95 -1.20 -1.38 -12.32
C HIS A 95 -1.48 -2.53 -11.34
N ARG A 96 -2.00 -3.68 -11.82
CA ARG A 96 -2.15 -4.89 -10.99
C ARG A 96 -0.80 -5.42 -10.53
N TYR A 97 0.18 -5.44 -11.44
CA TYR A 97 1.55 -5.84 -11.13
C TYR A 97 2.20 -4.88 -10.13
N GLU A 98 2.14 -3.58 -10.38
CA GLU A 98 2.78 -2.58 -9.53
C GLU A 98 2.14 -2.51 -8.13
N SER A 99 0.82 -2.67 -8.04
CA SER A 99 0.12 -2.77 -6.75
C SER A 99 0.57 -4.01 -5.97
N TYR A 100 0.70 -5.16 -6.62
CA TYR A 100 1.24 -6.37 -5.98
C TYR A 100 2.67 -6.18 -5.45
N MET A 101 3.53 -5.54 -6.25
CA MET A 101 4.89 -5.23 -5.83
C MET A 101 4.90 -4.28 -4.63
N ASN A 102 3.98 -3.31 -4.59
CA ASN A 102 3.82 -2.41 -3.46
C ASN A 102 3.39 -3.16 -2.19
N TYR A 103 2.36 -4.01 -2.26
CA TYR A 103 1.94 -4.83 -1.12
C TYR A 103 3.04 -5.79 -0.66
N SER A 104 3.80 -6.39 -1.58
CA SER A 104 4.90 -7.28 -1.23
C SER A 104 5.99 -6.56 -0.43
N LYS A 105 6.32 -5.32 -0.81
CA LYS A 105 7.21 -4.44 -0.03
C LYS A 105 6.58 -4.08 1.31
N LEU A 106 5.33 -3.61 1.34
CA LEU A 106 4.62 -3.23 2.56
C LEU A 106 4.60 -4.38 3.58
N PHE A 107 4.23 -5.57 3.16
CA PHE A 107 4.20 -6.73 4.05
C PHE A 107 5.58 -7.18 4.47
N SER A 108 6.60 -7.04 3.62
CA SER A 108 7.98 -7.30 4.01
C SER A 108 8.45 -6.32 5.09
N GLU A 109 8.09 -5.04 5.00
CA GLU A 109 8.37 -4.03 6.02
C GLU A 109 7.61 -4.32 7.33
N ILE A 110 6.30 -4.58 7.26
CA ILE A 110 5.46 -4.90 8.44
C ILE A 110 5.91 -6.19 9.13
N LEU A 111 6.21 -7.24 8.34
CA LEU A 111 6.65 -8.53 8.82
C LEU A 111 8.15 -8.54 9.19
N ARG A 112 8.89 -7.43 9.08
CA ARG A 112 10.31 -7.38 9.51
C ARG A 112 10.48 -7.38 11.05
N THR A 113 9.41 -7.51 11.81
CA THR A 113 9.42 -7.50 13.28
C THR A 113 10.16 -8.69 13.91
N LYS A 114 11.27 -8.39 14.62
CA LYS A 114 11.93 -9.16 15.68
C LYS A 114 12.18 -10.66 15.42
N GLU A 115 13.04 -11.02 14.47
CA GLU A 115 13.87 -12.21 14.74
C GLU A 115 15.05 -11.78 15.62
N VAL A 116 14.96 -12.13 16.91
CA VAL A 116 15.92 -11.83 17.98
C VAL A 116 17.31 -12.49 17.76
N ASN A 117 17.55 -13.15 16.63
CA ASN A 117 18.67 -14.09 16.50
C ASN A 117 19.70 -13.77 15.40
N ASP A 118 19.50 -12.77 14.55
CA ASP A 118 20.55 -12.38 13.61
C ASP A 118 21.36 -11.18 14.13
N LYS A 119 22.53 -11.48 14.70
CA LYS A 119 23.49 -10.49 15.22
C LYS A 119 24.25 -9.73 14.12
N THR A 120 23.93 -9.98 12.84
CA THR A 120 24.69 -9.41 11.71
C THR A 120 24.01 -8.23 11.03
N VAL A 121 22.76 -7.92 11.35
CA VAL A 121 22.01 -6.78 10.79
C VAL A 121 21.79 -5.71 11.87
N PRO A 122 22.06 -4.42 11.61
CA PRO A 122 21.70 -3.35 12.54
C PRO A 122 20.20 -3.41 12.85
N ASN A 123 19.90 -3.87 14.07
CA ASN A 123 18.56 -4.07 14.61
C ASN A 123 17.98 -2.72 15.07
N GLU A 124 17.60 -1.85 14.15
CA GLU A 124 16.55 -0.89 14.45
C GLU A 124 15.24 -1.39 13.82
N PRO A 125 14.31 -1.90 14.65
CA PRO A 125 12.96 -2.19 14.18
C PRO A 125 12.41 -0.90 13.59
N ILE A 126 11.86 -0.95 12.38
CA ILE A 126 10.92 0.11 11.99
C ILE A 126 9.77 -0.03 12.98
N ALA A 127 9.71 0.90 13.92
CA ALA A 127 8.51 1.11 14.68
C ALA A 127 7.55 1.77 13.69
N LEU A 128 6.71 0.96 13.03
CA LEU A 128 5.59 1.46 12.25
C LEU A 128 4.33 1.18 13.06
N GLN A 129 3.66 2.24 13.49
CA GLN A 129 2.38 2.14 14.18
C GLN A 129 1.32 2.76 13.28
N LEU A 130 0.44 1.91 12.74
CA LEU A 130 -0.69 2.34 11.94
C LEU A 130 -1.99 2.17 12.74
N PRO A 131 -3.01 2.98 12.46
CA PRO A 131 -4.34 2.76 13.00
C PRO A 131 -4.86 1.37 12.66
N ASN A 132 -5.52 0.72 13.62
CA ASN A 132 -6.06 -0.63 13.44
C ASN A 132 -7.04 -0.70 12.26
N ILE A 133 -7.84 0.33 12.03
CA ILE A 133 -8.80 0.41 10.93
C ILE A 133 -8.06 0.33 9.59
N TRP A 134 -7.03 1.17 9.39
CA TRP A 134 -6.25 1.15 8.15
C TRP A 134 -5.51 -0.18 7.95
N LEU A 135 -5.02 -0.82 9.02
CA LEU A 135 -4.43 -2.16 8.93
C LEU A 135 -5.44 -3.20 8.42
N TRP A 136 -6.67 -3.20 8.93
CA TRP A 136 -7.73 -4.09 8.43
C TRP A 136 -8.04 -3.83 6.97
N ASP A 137 -8.19 -2.55 6.62
CA ASP A 137 -8.46 -2.12 5.26
C ASP A 137 -7.34 -2.56 4.31
N ILE A 138 -6.07 -2.54 4.73
CA ILE A 138 -4.91 -3.04 3.94
C ILE A 138 -5.03 -4.53 3.66
N ILE A 139 -5.44 -5.33 4.65
CA ILE A 139 -5.61 -6.78 4.47
C ILE A 139 -6.78 -7.09 3.55
N ASP A 140 -7.92 -6.43 3.79
CA ASP A 140 -9.13 -6.63 2.99
C ASP A 140 -8.90 -6.24 1.54
N GLU A 141 -8.22 -5.11 1.30
CA GLU A 141 -7.86 -4.66 -0.05
C GLU A 141 -6.87 -5.63 -0.71
N PHE A 142 -5.85 -6.11 0.00
CA PHE A 142 -4.91 -7.09 -0.55
C PHE A 142 -5.61 -8.38 -1.02
N VAL A 143 -6.54 -8.90 -0.21
CA VAL A 143 -7.33 -10.09 -0.55
C VAL A 143 -8.28 -9.79 -1.71
N TYR A 144 -8.93 -8.63 -1.70
CA TYR A 144 -9.80 -8.17 -2.77
C TYR A 144 -9.05 -8.08 -4.11
N GLN A 145 -7.87 -7.45 -4.14
CA GLN A 145 -7.09 -7.30 -5.36
C GLN A 145 -6.59 -8.65 -5.90
N PHE A 146 -6.22 -9.59 -5.02
CA PHE A 146 -5.90 -10.95 -5.43
C PHE A 146 -7.11 -11.64 -6.08
N GLN A 147 -8.29 -11.55 -5.46
CA GLN A 147 -9.52 -12.10 -6.03
C GLN A 147 -9.86 -11.44 -7.37
N ALA A 148 -9.74 -10.11 -7.46
CA ALA A 148 -9.97 -9.36 -8.68
C ALA A 148 -8.99 -9.78 -9.79
N PHE A 149 -7.74 -10.11 -9.47
CA PHE A 149 -6.77 -10.65 -10.42
C PHE A 149 -7.14 -12.08 -10.87
N CYS A 150 -7.59 -12.94 -9.96
CA CYS A 150 -8.09 -14.27 -10.33
C CYS A 150 -9.28 -14.19 -11.30
N LEU A 151 -10.21 -13.27 -11.05
CA LEU A 151 -11.34 -13.01 -11.95
C LEU A 151 -10.90 -12.40 -13.29
N TYR A 152 -9.89 -11.53 -13.28
CA TYR A 152 -9.29 -10.97 -14.49
C TYR A 152 -8.77 -12.08 -15.41
N LYS A 153 -8.03 -13.04 -14.84
CA LYS A 153 -7.49 -14.23 -15.53
C LYS A 153 -8.56 -15.19 -16.03
N ALA A 154 -9.61 -15.42 -15.24
CA ALA A 154 -10.65 -16.38 -15.58
C ALA A 154 -11.54 -15.95 -16.77
N ASN A 155 -11.42 -14.71 -17.26
CA ASN A 155 -12.26 -14.16 -18.32
C ASN A 155 -11.43 -13.65 -19.53
N PRO A 156 -10.66 -14.51 -20.23
CA PRO A 156 -9.81 -14.10 -21.34
C PRO A 156 -10.61 -13.57 -22.54
N SER A 157 -11.87 -13.98 -22.71
CA SER A 157 -12.76 -13.50 -23.78
C SER A 157 -13.12 -12.01 -23.69
N LYS A 158 -12.86 -11.37 -22.55
CA LYS A 158 -13.06 -9.92 -22.35
C LYS A 158 -11.77 -9.11 -22.55
N ARG A 159 -10.72 -9.73 -23.09
CA ARG A 159 -9.37 -9.15 -23.21
C ARG A 159 -8.93 -9.01 -24.66
N SER A 160 -8.06 -8.05 -24.92
CA SER A 160 -7.36 -7.95 -26.20
C SER A 160 -6.34 -9.08 -26.35
N ALA A 161 -5.87 -9.32 -27.58
CA ALA A 161 -4.83 -10.32 -27.82
C ALA A 161 -3.51 -9.95 -27.12
N GLU A 162 -3.18 -8.65 -27.08
CA GLU A 162 -2.02 -8.11 -26.37
C GLU A 162 -2.13 -8.33 -24.85
N GLU A 163 -3.28 -8.04 -24.24
CA GLU A 163 -3.51 -8.29 -22.81
C GLU A 163 -3.41 -9.77 -22.43
N ILE A 164 -3.74 -10.68 -23.36
CA ILE A 164 -3.60 -12.13 -23.17
C ILE A 164 -2.12 -12.55 -23.25
N GLU A 165 -1.36 -11.98 -24.18
CA GLU A 165 0.07 -12.24 -24.32
C GLU A 165 0.84 -11.77 -23.07
N ASP A 166 0.60 -10.54 -22.62
CA ASP A 166 1.20 -9.99 -21.40
C ASP A 166 0.83 -10.83 -20.15
N LEU A 167 -0.43 -11.32 -20.10
CA LEU A 167 -0.87 -12.22 -19.04
C LEU A 167 -0.09 -13.54 -19.03
N ILE A 168 0.13 -14.14 -20.20
CA ILE A 168 0.89 -15.38 -20.34
C ILE A 168 2.33 -15.15 -19.88
N GLU A 169 2.96 -14.04 -20.25
CA GLU A 169 4.31 -13.70 -19.81
C GLU A 169 4.38 -13.51 -18.28
N LEU A 170 3.42 -12.78 -17.70
CA LEU A 170 3.34 -12.57 -16.26
C LEU A 170 3.12 -13.89 -15.50
N GLU A 171 2.33 -14.81 -16.04
CA GLU A 171 2.14 -16.15 -15.46
C GLU A 171 3.38 -17.03 -15.55
N GLN A 172 4.09 -17.01 -16.69
CA GLN A 172 5.33 -17.77 -16.88
C GLN A 172 6.41 -17.32 -15.91
N THR A 173 6.49 -16.02 -15.67
CA THR A 173 7.45 -15.44 -14.72
C THR A 173 7.00 -15.58 -13.26
N GLN A 174 5.71 -15.89 -13.01
CA GLN A 174 5.10 -15.96 -11.67
C GLN A 174 5.30 -14.69 -10.84
N ASN A 175 5.46 -13.54 -11.50
CA ASN A 175 5.96 -12.32 -10.89
C ASN A 175 4.90 -11.51 -10.14
N ALA A 176 3.59 -11.80 -10.31
CA ALA A 176 2.55 -11.14 -9.55
C ALA A 176 1.33 -12.01 -9.25
N TRP A 177 0.72 -11.76 -8.09
CA TRP A 177 -0.52 -12.37 -7.63
C TRP A 177 -0.55 -13.90 -7.74
N ASN A 178 0.59 -14.55 -7.53
CA ASN A 178 0.68 -16.00 -7.41
C ASN A 178 0.11 -16.45 -6.06
N ILE A 179 -0.69 -17.53 -6.06
CA ILE A 179 -1.35 -18.04 -4.87
C ILE A 179 -0.36 -18.40 -3.75
N TYR A 180 0.83 -18.93 -4.07
CA TYR A 180 1.77 -19.37 -3.04
C TYR A 180 2.36 -18.19 -2.24
N PRO A 181 2.95 -17.14 -2.86
CA PRO A 181 3.36 -15.95 -2.13
C PRO A 181 2.23 -15.25 -1.37
N VAL A 182 1.04 -15.14 -1.98
CA VAL A 182 -0.13 -14.49 -1.35
C VAL A 182 -0.53 -15.23 -0.08
N LEU A 183 -0.68 -16.56 -0.14
CA LEU A 183 -0.98 -17.36 1.04
C LEU A 183 0.13 -17.25 2.08
N ASN A 184 1.40 -17.28 1.67
CA ASN A 184 2.52 -17.14 2.61
C ASN A 184 2.49 -15.82 3.38
N ILE A 185 2.17 -14.71 2.71
CA ILE A 185 1.98 -13.41 3.36
C ILE A 185 0.84 -13.47 4.39
N LEU A 186 -0.33 -13.96 3.99
CA LEU A 186 -1.50 -14.07 4.88
C LEU A 186 -1.23 -14.95 6.10
N TYR A 187 -0.58 -16.11 5.90
CA TYR A 187 -0.16 -16.98 7.00
C TYR A 187 0.85 -16.30 7.92
N SER A 188 1.83 -15.59 7.37
CA SER A 188 2.84 -14.87 8.16
C SER A 188 2.21 -13.77 9.03
N LEU A 189 1.25 -13.03 8.48
CA LEU A 189 0.48 -12.03 9.21
C LEU A 189 -0.33 -12.67 10.34
N LEU A 190 -1.05 -13.76 10.05
CA LEU A 190 -1.82 -14.50 11.05
C LEU A 190 -0.93 -15.00 12.21
N THR A 191 0.24 -15.56 11.90
CA THR A 191 1.18 -16.07 12.91
C THR A 191 1.73 -14.95 13.78
N LYS A 192 2.03 -13.77 13.21
CA LYS A 192 2.58 -12.63 13.96
C LYS A 192 1.54 -11.82 14.73
N SER A 193 0.29 -11.85 14.31
CA SER A 193 -0.78 -11.01 14.84
C SER A 193 -1.18 -11.34 16.29
N GLN A 194 -0.66 -12.42 16.89
CA GLN A 194 -0.98 -12.87 18.26
C GLN A 194 -2.50 -13.01 18.53
N ILE A 195 -3.34 -13.09 17.50
CA ILE A 195 -4.81 -13.15 17.58
C ILE A 195 -5.27 -14.25 18.55
N ASN A 196 -4.63 -15.41 18.52
CA ASN A 196 -4.98 -16.54 19.39
C ASN A 196 -4.64 -16.28 20.87
N GLU A 197 -3.62 -15.49 21.16
CA GLU A 197 -3.24 -15.12 22.53
C GLU A 197 -4.18 -14.02 23.06
N GLN A 198 -4.54 -13.04 22.22
CA GLN A 198 -5.52 -12.02 22.56
C GLN A 198 -6.92 -12.61 22.79
N LEU A 199 -7.37 -13.53 21.92
CA LEU A 199 -8.66 -14.22 22.08
C LEU A 199 -8.71 -15.11 23.33
N LYS A 200 -7.58 -15.70 23.74
CA LYS A 200 -7.48 -16.44 25.01
C LYS A 200 -7.54 -15.50 26.21
N ALA A 201 -6.79 -14.41 26.20
CA ALA A 201 -6.80 -13.43 27.28
C ALA A 201 -8.20 -12.80 27.51
N ILE A 202 -8.95 -12.54 26.44
CA ILE A 202 -10.34 -12.04 26.52
C ILE A 202 -11.31 -13.10 27.08
N ARG A 203 -11.01 -14.39 26.90
CA ARG A 203 -11.85 -15.49 27.35
C ARG A 203 -11.55 -15.93 28.80
N GLU A 204 -10.35 -15.63 29.28
CA GLU A 204 -9.85 -15.97 30.61
C GLU A 204 -9.93 -14.79 31.61
N GLY A 205 -10.21 -13.57 31.13
CA GLY A 205 -10.58 -12.39 31.92
C GLY A 205 -12.09 -12.16 31.97
#